data_AF-A0A5C5ZWZ3-F1
#
_entry.id   AF-A0A5C5ZWZ3-F1
#
_cell.length_a   1.000
_cell.length_b   1.000
_cell.length_c   1.000
_cell.angle_alpha   90.00
_cell.angle_beta   90.00
_cell.angle_gamma   90.00
#
_symmetry.space_group_name_H-M   'P 1'
#
loop_
_entity.id
_entity.type
_entity.pdbx_description
1 polymer ?
#
loop_
_entity_poly.entity_id
_entity_poly.type
_entity_poly.pdbx_seq_one_letter_code
_entity_poly.pdbx_strand_id
1 'polypeptide(L)'
;MISANFNASSATPPPDGGPPIQPAAAPKTWNDLTEIEPRLINIASDAAAQRWSLARYEAMECRVRRFVGWHARDPRLGSSAAYEIAVSHLAGLMRDRSRRGRR
;
A
#
# COMPACT_ATOMS: atom_id res chain seq x y z
N MET A 1 -2.37 -55.07 22.40
CA MET A 1 -1.25 -54.16 22.71
C MET A 1 -1.75 -52.74 22.59
N ILE A 2 -1.41 -51.92 23.58
CA ILE A 2 -2.06 -50.65 23.94
C ILE A 2 -1.54 -49.52 23.06
N SER A 3 -2.42 -48.74 22.44
CA SER A 3 -2.11 -47.38 21.99
C SER A 3 -2.99 -46.41 22.77
N ALA A 4 -2.43 -45.89 23.86
CA ALA A 4 -2.97 -44.75 24.58
C ALA A 4 -2.68 -43.50 23.76
N ASN A 5 -3.72 -42.81 23.28
CA ASN A 5 -3.58 -41.48 22.70
C ASN A 5 -4.10 -40.47 23.72
N PHE A 6 -3.20 -40.05 24.61
CA PHE A 6 -3.42 -39.02 25.62
C PHE A 6 -2.66 -37.78 25.15
N ASN A 7 -3.35 -36.73 24.72
CA ASN A 7 -3.49 -35.53 25.55
C ASN A 7 -4.21 -34.41 24.80
N ALA A 8 -5.09 -33.74 25.53
CA ALA A 8 -5.83 -32.56 25.15
C ALA A 8 -4.90 -31.37 24.88
N SER A 9 -5.20 -30.61 23.82
CA SER A 9 -4.90 -29.17 23.80
C SER A 9 -6.20 -28.44 24.07
N SER A 10 -6.35 -28.05 25.33
CA SER A 10 -7.34 -27.11 25.82
C SER A 10 -7.11 -25.76 25.13
N ALA A 11 -7.80 -25.51 24.02
CA ALA A 11 -7.93 -24.17 23.48
C ALA A 11 -9.17 -23.54 24.13
N THR A 12 -8.95 -22.83 25.23
CA THR A 12 -9.92 -21.90 25.82
C THR A 12 -10.49 -21.01 24.70
N PRO A 13 -11.81 -20.99 24.44
CA PRO A 13 -12.36 -20.01 23.52
C PRO A 13 -12.12 -18.61 24.08
N PRO A 14 -11.70 -17.62 23.28
CA PRO A 14 -11.63 -16.24 23.74
C PRO A 14 -13.04 -15.79 24.20
N PRO A 15 -13.16 -15.06 25.33
CA PRO A 15 -14.44 -14.71 25.94
C PRO A 15 -15.28 -13.65 25.21
N ASP A 16 -14.99 -13.33 23.94
CA ASP A 16 -15.75 -12.36 23.17
C ASP A 16 -15.94 -12.85 21.74
N GLY A 17 -17.18 -13.27 21.43
CA GLY A 17 -17.63 -13.71 20.10
C GLY A 17 -17.71 -12.59 19.06
N GLY A 18 -16.73 -11.69 19.04
CA GLY A 18 -16.52 -10.80 17.90
C GLY A 18 -15.95 -11.61 16.73
N PRO A 19 -16.41 -11.39 15.48
CA PRO A 19 -15.73 -11.97 14.33
C PRO A 19 -14.24 -11.60 14.40
N PRO A 20 -13.32 -12.49 13.97
CA PRO A 20 -11.91 -12.14 13.91
C PRO A 20 -11.82 -10.81 13.17
N ILE A 21 -11.14 -9.82 13.77
CA ILE A 21 -10.85 -8.55 13.11
C ILE A 21 -9.96 -8.93 11.93
N GLN A 22 -10.57 -9.26 10.79
CA GLN A 22 -9.86 -9.56 9.58
C GLN A 22 -9.05 -8.30 9.30
N PRO A 23 -7.70 -8.37 9.25
CA PRO A 23 -6.92 -7.22 8.87
C PRO A 23 -7.47 -6.78 7.52
N ALA A 24 -8.06 -5.58 7.48
CA ALA A 24 -8.69 -5.06 6.29
C ALA A 24 -7.69 -5.22 5.15
N ALA A 25 -8.08 -5.95 4.10
CA ALA A 25 -7.12 -6.43 3.09
C ALA A 25 -6.24 -5.28 2.61
N ALA A 26 -4.93 -5.47 2.76
CA ALA A 26 -3.95 -4.47 2.36
C ALA A 26 -4.03 -4.28 0.84
N PRO A 27 -3.95 -3.04 0.36
CA PRO A 27 -3.98 -2.75 -1.07
C PRO A 27 -2.77 -3.41 -1.75
N LYS A 28 -3.02 -4.11 -2.87
CA LYS A 28 -1.99 -4.82 -3.63
C LYS A 28 -1.62 -4.13 -4.93
N THR A 29 -2.51 -3.28 -5.44
CA THR A 29 -2.31 -2.58 -6.71
C THR A 29 -2.50 -1.07 -6.54
N TRP A 30 -2.01 -0.30 -7.52
CA TRP A 30 -2.28 1.13 -7.60
C TRP A 30 -3.78 1.44 -7.65
N ASN A 31 -4.57 0.59 -8.32
CA ASN A 31 -6.01 0.77 -8.43
C ASN A 31 -6.68 0.69 -7.05
N ASP A 32 -6.32 -0.31 -6.23
CA ASP A 32 -6.81 -0.44 -4.85
C ASP A 32 -6.49 0.83 -4.03
N LEU A 33 -5.30 1.40 -4.21
CA LEU A 33 -4.89 2.63 -3.51
C LEU A 33 -5.76 3.82 -3.93
N THR A 34 -6.01 3.98 -5.23
CA THR A 34 -6.81 5.09 -5.76
C THR A 34 -8.30 4.95 -5.48
N GLU A 35 -8.81 3.73 -5.30
CA GLU A 35 -10.19 3.51 -4.86
C GLU A 35 -10.41 3.95 -3.42
N ILE A 36 -9.40 3.77 -2.55
CA ILE A 36 -9.45 4.22 -1.15
C ILE A 36 -9.14 5.71 -1.03
N GLU A 37 -8.10 6.20 -1.74
CA GLU A 37 -7.69 7.60 -1.74
C GLU A 37 -7.58 8.16 -3.17
N PRO A 38 -8.68 8.72 -3.72
CA PRO A 38 -8.72 9.20 -5.10
C PRO A 38 -7.80 10.40 -5.36
N ARG A 39 -7.33 11.10 -4.33
CA ARG A 39 -6.36 12.21 -4.50
C ARG A 39 -5.02 11.72 -5.08
N LEU A 40 -4.70 10.44 -4.93
CA LEU A 40 -3.52 9.83 -5.55
C LEU A 40 -3.55 9.92 -7.08
N ILE A 41 -4.74 9.95 -7.71
CA ILE A 41 -4.90 10.09 -9.17
C ILE A 41 -4.35 11.43 -9.66
N ASN A 42 -4.59 12.52 -8.92
CA ASN A 42 -4.08 13.84 -9.26
C ASN A 42 -2.55 13.89 -9.18
N ILE A 43 -1.98 13.21 -8.18
CA ILE A 43 -0.53 13.10 -8.02
C ILE A 43 0.08 12.28 -9.17
N ALA A 44 -0.54 11.19 -9.58
CA ALA A 44 -0.10 10.40 -10.72
C ALA A 44 -0.19 11.18 -12.04
N SER A 45 -1.23 12.00 -12.22
CA SER A 45 -1.36 12.86 -13.40
C SER A 45 -0.27 13.93 -13.44
N ASP A 46 0.06 14.56 -12.31
CA ASP A 46 1.21 15.47 -12.22
C ASP A 46 2.52 14.72 -12.54
N ALA A 47 2.72 13.53 -11.96
CA ALA A 47 3.90 12.70 -12.22
C ALA A 47 4.07 12.36 -13.70
N ALA A 48 2.98 11.99 -14.36
CA ALA A 48 2.95 11.70 -15.79
C ALA A 48 3.17 12.94 -16.66
N ALA A 49 3.00 14.16 -16.12
CA ALA A 49 3.28 15.41 -16.83
C ALA A 49 4.72 15.90 -16.65
N GLN A 50 5.36 15.56 -15.52
CA GLN A 50 6.72 16.00 -15.20
C GLN A 50 7.81 15.17 -15.92
N ARG A 51 8.93 15.82 -16.25
CA ARG A 51 10.17 15.11 -16.62
C ARG A 51 10.84 14.52 -15.38
N TRP A 52 11.53 13.39 -15.57
CA TRP A 52 12.35 12.77 -14.54
C TRP A 52 13.41 13.75 -13.99
N SER A 53 13.42 13.92 -12.67
CA SER A 53 14.42 14.67 -11.91
C SER A 53 14.34 14.21 -10.46
N LEU A 54 15.50 14.05 -9.80
CA LEU A 54 15.57 13.62 -8.41
C LEU A 54 14.78 14.55 -7.48
N ALA A 55 14.99 15.86 -7.60
CA ALA A 55 14.29 16.85 -6.78
C ALA A 55 12.75 16.80 -6.94
N ARG A 56 12.27 16.49 -8.16
CA ARG A 56 10.83 16.36 -8.43
C ARG A 56 10.27 15.06 -7.85
N TYR A 57 11.04 13.99 -7.96
CA TYR A 57 10.69 12.70 -7.37
C TYR A 57 10.60 12.81 -5.84
N GLU A 58 11.59 13.41 -5.17
CA GLU A 58 11.57 13.64 -3.71
C GLU A 58 10.40 14.53 -3.27
N ALA A 59 10.10 15.60 -4.01
CA ALA A 59 8.96 16.46 -3.72
C ALA A 59 7.62 15.72 -3.82
N MET A 60 7.52 14.80 -4.78
CA MET A 60 6.34 13.96 -4.98
C MET A 60 6.23 12.88 -3.91
N GLU A 61 7.34 12.24 -3.57
CA GLU A 61 7.43 11.29 -2.47
C GLU A 61 6.93 11.93 -1.16
N CYS A 62 7.37 13.15 -0.85
CA CYS A 62 6.88 13.92 0.29
C CYS A 62 5.36 14.16 0.26
N ARG A 63 4.76 14.38 -0.92
CA ARG A 63 3.30 14.54 -1.06
C ARG A 63 2.58 13.22 -0.85
N VAL A 64 3.09 12.13 -1.42
CA VAL A 64 2.49 10.78 -1.36
C VAL A 64 2.51 10.22 0.06
N ARG A 65 3.60 10.46 0.82
CA ARG A 65 3.71 10.05 2.23
C ARG A 65 2.57 10.54 3.12
N ARG A 66 1.85 11.62 2.74
CA ARG A 66 0.69 12.13 3.50
C ARG A 66 -0.58 11.31 3.30
N PHE A 67 -0.63 10.51 2.24
CA PHE A 67 -1.79 9.74 1.83
C PHE A 67 -1.59 8.23 2.03
N VAL A 68 -0.35 7.75 1.91
CA VAL A 68 0.03 6.33 2.06
C VAL A 68 1.27 6.19 2.95
N GLY A 69 1.46 5.02 3.55
CA GLY A 69 2.52 4.74 4.53
C GLY A 69 2.18 5.22 5.93
N TRP A 70 3.17 5.33 6.82
CA TRP A 70 2.95 5.58 8.25
C TRP A 70 2.19 6.86 8.63
N HIS A 71 2.08 7.83 7.72
CA HIS A 71 1.31 9.06 7.97
C HIS A 71 -0.07 9.06 7.31
N ALA A 72 -0.48 7.95 6.69
CA ALA A 72 -1.82 7.82 6.12
C ALA A 72 -2.87 7.91 7.23
N ARG A 73 -3.96 8.63 6.93
CA ARG A 73 -5.13 8.69 7.83
C ARG A 73 -5.90 7.38 7.86
N ASP A 74 -5.91 6.66 6.74
CA ASP A 74 -6.59 5.37 6.62
C ASP A 74 -5.64 4.22 7.02
N PRO A 75 -6.03 3.35 7.97
CA PRO A 75 -5.17 2.25 8.42
C PRO A 75 -4.83 1.25 7.32
N ARG A 76 -5.63 1.13 6.25
CA ARG A 76 -5.37 0.24 5.10
C ARG A 76 -4.25 0.78 4.22
N LEU A 77 -4.14 2.11 4.13
CA LEU A 77 -3.08 2.81 3.42
C LEU A 77 -1.82 2.99 4.29
N GLY A 78 -1.95 2.77 5.60
CA GLY A 78 -0.91 2.86 6.63
C GLY A 78 0.23 1.84 6.55
N SER A 79 0.39 1.13 5.44
CA SER A 79 1.34 0.03 5.29
C SER A 79 2.55 0.38 4.42
N SER A 80 3.71 -0.23 4.71
CA SER A 80 4.91 -0.08 3.87
C SER A 80 4.67 -0.57 2.44
N ALA A 81 3.87 -1.62 2.26
CA ALA A 81 3.51 -2.13 0.94
C ALA A 81 2.72 -1.11 0.11
N ALA A 82 1.73 -0.43 0.71
CA ALA A 82 0.98 0.63 0.05
C ALA A 82 1.89 1.78 -0.43
N TYR A 83 2.88 2.12 0.40
CA TYR A 83 3.88 3.12 0.06
C TYR A 83 4.76 2.70 -1.14
N GLU A 84 5.31 1.48 -1.12
CA GLU A 84 6.15 0.97 -2.21
C GLU A 84 5.40 0.88 -3.54
N ILE A 85 4.14 0.44 -3.52
CA ILE A 85 3.29 0.39 -4.72
C ILE A 85 3.11 1.80 -5.29
N ALA A 86 2.78 2.78 -4.44
CA ALA A 86 2.58 4.16 -4.87
C ALA A 86 3.86 4.76 -5.48
N VAL A 87 4.98 4.64 -4.78
CA VAL A 87 6.27 5.21 -5.20
C VAL A 87 6.78 4.54 -6.48
N SER A 88 6.69 3.21 -6.59
CA SER A 88 7.10 2.47 -7.79
C SER A 88 6.27 2.84 -9.00
N HIS A 89 4.95 3.02 -8.84
CA HIS A 89 4.07 3.43 -9.92
C HIS A 89 4.43 4.84 -10.44
N LEU A 90 4.62 5.79 -9.54
CA LEU A 90 4.95 7.18 -9.89
C LEU A 90 6.33 7.29 -10.55
N ALA A 91 7.34 6.57 -10.03
CA ALA A 91 8.65 6.49 -10.65
C ALA A 91 8.56 5.93 -12.08
N GLY A 92 7.72 4.91 -12.29
CA GLY A 92 7.43 4.35 -13.61
C GLY A 92 6.88 5.39 -14.59
N LEU A 93 5.88 6.17 -14.17
CA LEU A 93 5.26 7.23 -15.00
C LEU A 93 6.27 8.31 -15.42
N MET A 94 7.05 8.82 -14.47
CA MET A 94 8.07 9.84 -14.75
C MET A 94 9.17 9.32 -15.68
N ARG A 95 9.55 8.05 -15.53
CA ARG A 95 10.60 7.41 -16.33
C ARG A 95 10.13 7.10 -17.76
N ASP A 96 8.87 6.69 -17.96
CA ASP A 96 8.30 6.48 -19.30
C ASP A 96 8.28 7.79 -20.11
N ARG A 97 7.87 8.91 -19.49
CA ARG A 97 7.90 10.22 -20.14
C ARG A 97 9.30 10.67 -20.53
N SER A 98 10.28 10.43 -19.66
CA SER A 98 11.69 10.73 -19.95
C SER A 98 12.20 9.97 -21.18
N ARG A 99 11.72 8.74 -21.41
CA ARG A 99 12.06 7.93 -22.59
C ARG A 99 11.33 8.40 -23.85
N ARG A 100 10.04 8.76 -23.76
CA ARG A 100 9.27 9.27 -24.91
C ARG A 100 9.79 10.59 -25.44
N GLY A 101 10.29 11.48 -24.58
CA GLY A 101 10.87 12.77 -24.99
C GLY A 101 12.24 12.70 -25.68
N ARG A 102 12.79 11.50 -25.95
CA ARG A 102 14.05 11.31 -26.70
C ARG A 102 13.84 10.74 -28.12
N ARG A 103 12.60 10.55 -28.57
CA ARG A 103 12.25 10.15 -29.94
C ARG A 103 11.71 11.35 -30.69
#